data_AF-A0A962HRB5-F1
#
_entry.id   AF-A0A962HRB5-F1
#
_cell.length_a   1.000
_cell.length_b   1.000
_cell.length_c   1.000
_cell.angle_alpha   90.00
_cell.angle_beta   90.00
_cell.angle_gamma   90.00
#
_symmetry.space_group_name_H-M   'P 1'
#
loop_
_entity.id
_entity.type
_entity.pdbx_description
1 polymer ?
#
loop_
_entity_poly.entity_id
_entity_poly.type
_entity_poly.pdbx_seq_one_letter_code
_entity_poly.pdbx_strand_id
1 'polypeptide(L)' 'IVSLMEELEAIDWYNQRVQACKDKELRAILAHNRDEEKEHAAMVLEWIRRKDPQFSKEMKDYLFTDKTIAHD' A
#
# COMPACT_ATOMS: atom_id res chain seq x y z
N ILE A 1 1.55 13.28 -3.05
CA ILE A 1 1.09 12.76 -1.74
C ILE A 1 -0.37 12.34 -1.82
N VAL A 2 -1.30 13.19 -2.26
CA VAL A 2 -2.73 12.85 -2.39
C VAL A 2 -2.97 11.53 -3.14
N SER A 3 -2.31 11.32 -4.29
CA SER A 3 -2.44 10.05 -5.01
C SER A 3 -2.04 8.82 -4.19
N LEU A 4 -0.96 8.88 -3.40
CA LEU A 4 -0.59 7.77 -2.50
C LEU A 4 -1.66 7.51 -1.44
N MET A 5 -2.32 8.56 -0.94
CA MET A 5 -3.41 8.42 0.04
C MET A 5 -4.63 7.75 -0.60
N GLU A 6 -4.97 8.13 -1.84
CA GLU A 6 -6.06 7.54 -2.62
C GLU A 6 -5.82 6.06 -2.91
N GLU A 7 -4.60 5.66 -3.31
CA GLU A 7 -4.27 4.24 -3.53
C GLU A 7 -4.40 3.41 -2.25
N LEU A 8 -3.95 3.93 -1.10
CA LEU A 8 -4.07 3.25 0.18
C LEU A 8 -5.52 3.10 0.64
N GLU A 9 -6.37 4.11 0.39
CA GLU A 9 -7.82 4.03 0.65
C GLU A 9 -8.50 3.00 -0.27
N ALA A 10 -8.13 2.96 -1.54
CA ALA A 10 -8.63 1.95 -2.49
C ALA A 10 -8.24 0.53 -2.06
N ILE A 11 -6.99 0.31 -1.62
CA ILE A 11 -6.52 -0.99 -1.09
C ILE A 11 -7.39 -1.44 0.09
N ASP A 12 -7.64 -0.56 1.07
CA ASP A 12 -8.48 -0.88 2.23
C ASP A 12 -9.91 -1.23 1.83
N TRP A 13 -10.54 -0.38 1.00
CA TRP A 13 -11.91 -0.62 0.53
C TRP A 13 -12.04 -1.91 -0.26
N TYR A 14 -11.12 -2.20 -1.18
CA TYR A 14 -11.14 -3.46 -1.91
C TYR A 14 -10.94 -4.65 -0.98
N ASN A 15 -10.06 -4.57 0.02
CA ASN A 15 -9.84 -5.67 0.96
C ASN A 15 -11.10 -5.99 1.76
N GLN A 16 -11.81 -4.97 2.27
CA GLN A 16 -13.09 -5.15 2.96
C GLN A 16 -14.15 -5.75 2.03
N ARG A 17 -14.25 -5.26 0.79
CA ARG A 17 -15.20 -5.78 -0.21
C ARG A 17 -14.90 -7.22 -0.60
N VAL A 18 -13.63 -7.59 -0.77
CA VAL A 18 -13.21 -8.98 -1.06
C VAL A 18 -13.66 -9.92 0.06
N GLN A 19 -13.51 -9.52 1.33
CA GLN A 19 -13.93 -10.32 2.49
C GLN A 19 -15.46 -10.48 2.55
N ALA A 20 -16.22 -9.43 2.23
CA ALA A 20 -17.68 -9.46 2.27
C ALA A 20 -18.34 -10.05 1.00
N CYS A 21 -17.63 -10.11 -0.13
CA CYS A 21 -18.19 -10.50 -1.43
C CYS A 21 -18.53 -12.00 -1.47
N LYS A 22 -19.77 -12.31 -1.83
CA LYS A 22 -20.26 -13.69 -1.97
C LYS A 22 -20.11 -14.24 -3.39
N ASP A 23 -20.11 -13.37 -4.38
CA ASP A 23 -19.86 -13.72 -5.78
C ASP A 23 -18.37 -14.04 -6.01
N LYS A 24 -18.05 -15.09 -6.77
CA LYS A 24 -16.65 -15.51 -7.00
C LYS A 24 -15.96 -14.71 -8.09
N GLU A 25 -16.69 -14.35 -9.14
CA GLU A 25 -16.16 -13.62 -10.28
C GLU A 25 -15.85 -12.17 -9.88
N LEU A 26 -16.80 -11.51 -9.23
CA LEU A 26 -16.58 -10.16 -8.71
C LEU A 26 -15.44 -10.13 -7.69
N ARG A 27 -15.36 -11.13 -6.79
CA ARG A 27 -14.28 -11.19 -5.80
C ARG A 27 -12.90 -11.31 -6.44
N ALA A 28 -12.78 -12.04 -7.54
CA ALA A 28 -11.53 -12.15 -8.28
C ALA A 28 -11.12 -10.79 -8.88
N ILE A 29 -12.06 -10.04 -9.47
CA ILE A 29 -11.82 -8.70 -9.99
C ILE A 29 -11.40 -7.74 -8.87
N LEU A 30 -12.12 -7.73 -7.75
CA LEU A 30 -11.81 -6.86 -6.61
C LEU A 30 -10.42 -7.18 -6.02
N ALA A 31 -10.05 -8.46 -5.94
CA ALA A 31 -8.74 -8.87 -5.45
C ALA A 31 -7.61 -8.49 -6.41
N HIS A 32 -7.83 -8.64 -7.71
CA HIS A 32 -6.90 -8.21 -8.74
C HIS A 32 -6.62 -6.70 -8.63
N ASN A 33 -7.68 -5.88 -8.66
CA ASN A 33 -7.54 -4.42 -8.58
C ASN A 33 -6.86 -4.00 -7.27
N ARG A 34 -7.23 -4.59 -6.13
CA ARG A 34 -6.56 -4.34 -4.83
C ARG A 34 -5.05 -4.53 -4.91
N ASP A 35 -4.60 -5.56 -5.61
CA ASP A 35 -3.19 -5.92 -5.68
C ASP A 35 -2.45 -5.04 -6.69
N GLU A 36 -3.11 -4.56 -7.76
CA GLU A 36 -2.57 -3.51 -8.65
C GLU A 36 -2.39 -2.17 -7.92
N GLU A 37 -3.34 -1.74 -7.07
CA GLU A 37 -3.18 -0.46 -6.35
C GLU A 37 -1.96 -0.45 -5.41
N LYS A 38 -1.49 -1.63 -4.96
CA LYS A 38 -0.23 -1.74 -4.19
C LYS A 38 0.99 -1.42 -5.05
N GLU A 39 0.96 -1.77 -6.33
CA GLU A 39 2.00 -1.37 -7.29
C GLU A 39 1.98 0.15 -7.49
N HIS A 40 0.80 0.72 -7.72
CA HIS A 40 0.63 2.18 -7.87
C HIS A 40 1.13 2.93 -6.62
N ALA A 41 0.74 2.48 -5.43
CA ALA A 41 1.20 3.03 -4.16
C ALA A 41 2.73 2.94 -4.04
N ALA A 42 3.33 1.80 -4.37
CA ALA A 42 4.79 1.61 -4.31
C ALA A 42 5.54 2.54 -5.29
N MET A 43 5.04 2.72 -6.50
CA MET A 43 5.63 3.63 -7.50
C MET A 43 5.62 5.08 -7.01
N VAL A 44 4.49 5.55 -6.49
CA VAL A 44 4.37 6.92 -5.97
C VAL A 44 5.22 7.10 -4.72
N LEU A 45 5.26 6.11 -3.82
CA LEU A 45 6.09 6.12 -2.62
C LEU A 45 7.59 6.21 -2.96
N GLU A 46 8.06 5.46 -3.96
CA GLU A 46 9.45 5.56 -4.42
C GLU A 46 9.77 6.94 -5.00
N TRP A 47 8.85 7.56 -5.73
CA TRP A 47 9.05 8.93 -6.19
C TRP A 47 9.18 9.91 -5.02
N ILE A 48 8.33 9.77 -3.98
CA ILE A 48 8.41 10.58 -2.75
C ILE A 48 9.77 10.38 -2.07
N ARG A 49 10.22 9.12 -1.90
CA ARG A 49 11.52 8.79 -1.31
C ARG A 49 12.69 9.46 -2.04
N ARG A 50 12.62 9.60 -3.37
CA ARG A 50 13.65 10.29 -4.17
C ARG A 50 13.66 11.81 -3.97
N LYS A 51 12.58 12.40 -3.47
CA LYS A 51 12.40 13.85 -3.35
C LYS A 51 12.43 14.37 -1.92
N ASP A 52 12.23 13.50 -0.94
CA ASP A 52 12.23 13.84 0.49
C ASP A 52 13.35 13.09 1.24
N PRO A 53 14.43 13.79 1.64
CA PRO A 53 15.54 13.18 2.38
C PRO A 53 15.13 12.58 3.73
N GLN A 54 14.15 13.18 4.41
CA GLN A 54 13.67 12.70 5.70
C GLN A 54 12.88 11.41 5.50
N PHE A 55 11.99 11.37 4.51
CA PHE A 55 11.28 10.14 4.15
C PHE A 55 12.25 9.02 3.75
N SER A 56 13.28 9.35 2.97
CA SER A 56 14.34 8.41 2.57
C SER A 56 15.13 7.85 3.75
N LYS A 57 15.40 8.66 4.78
CA LYS A 57 16.05 8.22 6.02
C LYS A 57 15.18 7.19 6.74
N GLU A 58 13.95 7.55 7.07
CA GLU A 58 13.06 6.68 7.84
C GLU A 58 12.78 5.36 7.08
N MET A 59 12.54 5.41 5.77
CA MET A 59 12.34 4.18 4.97
C MET A 59 13.53 3.22 5.03
N LYS A 60 14.77 3.73 5.04
CA LYS A 60 15.97 2.88 5.14
C LYS A 60 16.16 2.26 6.52
N ASP A 61 15.69 2.93 7.57
CA ASP A 61 15.82 2.43 8.94
C ASP A 61 14.87 1.25 9.20
N TYR A 62 13.66 1.28 8.63
CA TYR A 62 12.59 0.31 8.93
C TYR A 62 12.33 -0.73 7.84
N LEU A 63 12.31 -0.35 6.55
CA LEU A 63 11.88 -1.27 5.49
C LEU A 63 12.91 -2.38 5.24
N PHE A 64 12.41 -3.57 4.94
CA PHE A 64 13.22 -4.76 4.65
C PHE A 64 14.15 -5.17 5.80
N THR A 65 13.69 -4.98 7.05
CA THR A 65 14.37 -5.42 8.26
C THR A 65 13.49 -6.39 9.05
N ASP A 66 14.11 -7.26 9.86
CA ASP A 66 13.42 -8.16 10.80
C ASP A 66 13.40 -7.60 12.23
N LYS A 67 13.71 -6.30 12.39
CA LYS A 67 13.72 -5.65 13.70
C LYS A 67 12.29 -5.43 14.19
N THR A 68 12.12 -5.37 15.51
CA THR A 68 10.87 -4.85 16.09
C THR A 68 10.63 -3.44 15.56
N ILE A 69 9.44 -3.18 14.99
CA ILE A 69 9.13 -1.90 14.34
C ILE A 69 8.94 -0.79 15.37
N ALA A 70 8.26 -1.08 16.49
CA ALA A 70 8.09 -0.14 17.59
C ALA A 70 9.21 -0.30 18.63
N HIS A 71 9.65 0.82 19.19
CA HIS A 71 10.36 0.84 20.46
C HIS A 71 9.32 0.86 21.60
N ASP A 72 9.58 0.14 22.68
CA ASP A 72 8.81 0.24 23.93
C ASP A 72 8.85 1.66 24.52
#